data_AF-A0A9E5V2W1-F1
#
_entry.id   AF-A0A9E5V2W1-F1
#
_cell.length_a   1.000
_cell.length_b   1.000
_cell.length_c   1.000
_cell.angle_alpha   90.00
_cell.angle_beta   90.00
_cell.angle_gamma   90.00
#
_symmetry.space_group_name_H-M   'P 1'
#
loop_
_entity.id
_entity.type
_entity.pdbx_description
1 polymer ?
#
loop_
_entity_poly.entity_id
_entity_poly.type
_entity_poly.pdbx_seq_one_letter_code
_entity_poly.pdbx_strand_id
1 'polypeptide(L)'
;MSALEISDKSQLIQEKDQLLTEKNRQIKTLHQQVELLNQELSQLSTEQQQQFQILQTDLQAREAAIQAHESQISRLQTELSHSTQLDLEQIRRQVKSKVGELVWSALDQRSQKDLYFAYKNHEIIRSEGFTAQIADYSEAGLRLGFAVEREIIHPFFKSLHQFLLTNGGSDEIGGVMLGNRKKYTLGMLPPLVSAQWYSFRDDALKRSSESEEDDLYCMVSFGRQVSQSDRQKLETFLSRWKHPLAEWLNTGAIAAASTIDQINKLRNIAAHAESSLYQWQFQILDALVIGSETKCGIFREIYS
;
A
#
# COMPACT_ATOMS: atom_id res chain seq x y z
N MET A 1 -44.76 109.18 31.81
CA MET A 1 -44.48 108.04 30.91
C MET A 1 -45.10 108.34 29.56
N SER A 2 -44.28 108.35 28.52
CA SER A 2 -44.67 108.67 27.14
C SER A 2 -45.25 107.43 26.44
N ALA A 3 -46.25 107.60 25.57
CA ALA A 3 -46.87 106.49 24.82
C ALA A 3 -45.85 105.69 23.96
N LEU A 4 -44.72 106.30 23.60
CA LEU A 4 -43.62 105.63 22.90
C LEU A 4 -42.91 104.57 23.76
N GLU A 5 -42.67 104.87 25.05
CA GLU A 5 -41.99 103.97 25.99
C GLU A 5 -42.81 102.71 26.28
N ILE A 6 -44.14 102.83 26.22
CA ILE A 6 -45.07 101.71 26.39
C ILE A 6 -45.08 100.81 25.15
N SER A 7 -44.97 101.39 23.96
CA SER A 7 -44.87 100.66 22.69
C SER A 7 -43.58 99.85 22.61
N ASP A 8 -42.42 100.48 22.88
CA ASP A 8 -41.11 99.81 22.83
C ASP A 8 -41.01 98.66 23.84
N LYS A 9 -41.55 98.86 25.05
CA LYS A 9 -41.58 97.83 26.09
C LYS A 9 -42.51 96.66 25.74
N SER A 10 -43.64 96.94 25.07
CA SER A 10 -44.56 95.92 24.59
C SER A 10 -43.95 95.09 23.46
N GLN A 11 -43.21 95.73 22.55
CA GLN A 11 -42.49 95.06 21.47
C GLN A 11 -41.36 94.16 22.01
N LEU A 12 -40.59 94.65 23.00
CA LEU A 12 -39.56 93.86 23.71
C LEU A 12 -40.13 92.63 24.43
N ILE A 13 -41.31 92.76 25.05
CA ILE A 13 -42.00 91.62 25.69
C ILE A 13 -42.41 90.60 24.63
N GLN A 14 -42.95 91.05 23.50
CA GLN A 14 -43.37 90.17 22.41
C GLN A 14 -42.18 89.43 21.78
N GLU A 15 -41.05 90.10 21.56
CA GLU A 15 -39.81 89.45 21.10
C GLU A 15 -39.28 88.44 22.11
N LYS A 16 -39.35 88.77 23.40
CA LYS A 16 -38.91 87.85 24.46
C LYS A 16 -39.81 86.61 24.55
N ASP A 17 -41.11 86.77 24.37
CA ASP A 17 -42.06 85.65 24.36
C ASP A 17 -41.88 84.77 23.11
N GLN A 18 -41.56 85.37 21.96
CA GLN A 18 -41.17 84.63 20.74
C GLN A 18 -39.86 83.86 20.95
N LEU A 19 -38.85 84.47 21.57
CA LEU A 19 -37.60 83.81 21.92
C LEU A 19 -37.81 82.66 22.92
N LEU A 20 -38.68 82.86 23.92
CA LEU A 20 -39.02 81.84 24.91
C LEU A 20 -39.76 80.66 24.26
N THR A 21 -40.69 80.92 23.33
CA THR A 21 -41.39 79.85 22.60
C THR A 21 -40.44 79.08 21.68
N GLU A 22 -39.54 79.77 20.97
CA GLU A 22 -38.53 79.11 20.14
C GLU A 22 -37.54 78.29 20.98
N LYS A 23 -37.08 78.82 22.12
CA LYS A 23 -36.20 78.09 23.04
C LYS A 23 -36.91 76.88 23.66
N ASN A 24 -38.17 77.02 24.05
CA ASN A 24 -38.97 75.88 24.55
C ASN A 24 -39.17 74.82 23.46
N ARG A 25 -39.35 75.23 22.20
CA ARG A 25 -39.41 74.31 21.06
C ARG A 25 -38.08 73.58 20.87
N GLN A 26 -36.95 74.28 20.91
CA GLN A 26 -35.61 73.69 20.83
C GLN A 26 -35.35 72.70 21.98
N ILE A 27 -35.70 73.07 23.21
CA ILE A 27 -35.56 72.20 24.39
C ILE A 27 -36.39 70.93 24.20
N LYS A 28 -37.63 71.04 23.69
CA LYS A 28 -38.50 69.89 23.44
C LYS A 28 -37.92 68.96 22.38
N THR A 29 -37.39 69.49 21.28
CA THR A 29 -36.75 68.70 20.23
C THR A 29 -35.49 68.00 20.74
N LEU A 30 -34.63 68.71 21.49
CA LEU A 30 -33.43 68.12 22.08
C LEU A 30 -33.77 67.02 23.08
N HIS A 31 -34.81 67.22 23.89
CA HIS A 31 -35.27 66.20 24.83
C HIS A 31 -35.76 64.94 24.10
N GLN A 32 -36.48 65.09 22.99
CA GLN A 32 -36.90 63.96 22.15
C GLN A 32 -35.70 63.23 21.52
N GLN A 33 -34.67 63.97 21.07
CA GLN A 33 -33.45 63.38 20.51
C GLN A 33 -32.64 62.61 21.56
N VAL A 34 -32.51 63.14 22.77
CA VAL A 34 -31.83 62.44 23.88
C VAL A 34 -32.58 61.16 24.26
N GLU A 35 -33.91 61.19 24.25
CA GLU A 35 -34.72 60.03 24.58
C GLU A 35 -34.62 58.93 23.50
N LEU A 36 -34.60 59.31 22.22
CA LEU A 36 -34.33 58.41 21.10
C LEU A 36 -32.93 57.78 21.19
N LEU A 37 -31.89 58.58 21.42
CA LEU A 37 -30.52 58.10 21.56
C LEU A 37 -30.37 57.13 22.76
N ASN A 38 -31.03 57.42 23.88
CA ASN A 38 -31.05 56.51 25.02
C ASN A 38 -31.75 55.19 24.71
N GLN A 39 -32.84 55.22 23.93
CA GLN A 39 -33.51 54.01 23.48
C GLN A 39 -32.61 53.20 22.53
N GLU A 40 -31.98 53.83 21.54
CA GLU A 40 -31.05 53.17 20.60
C GLU A 40 -29.84 52.56 21.32
N LEU A 41 -29.24 53.29 22.28
CA LEU A 41 -28.14 52.77 23.10
C LEU A 41 -28.57 51.55 23.92
N SER A 42 -29.77 51.59 24.51
CA SER A 42 -30.28 50.46 25.27
C SER A 42 -30.51 49.23 24.40
N GLN A 43 -31.07 49.41 23.20
CA GLN A 43 -31.30 48.34 22.23
C GLN A 43 -30.00 47.72 21.75
N LEU A 44 -29.04 48.55 21.34
CA LEU A 44 -27.71 48.12 20.89
C LEU A 44 -26.96 47.34 21.99
N SER A 45 -27.08 47.79 23.25
CA SER A 45 -26.52 47.09 24.40
C SER A 45 -27.12 45.70 24.56
N THR A 46 -28.46 45.57 24.48
CA THR A 46 -29.11 44.25 24.55
C THR A 46 -28.74 43.35 23.39
N GLU A 47 -28.66 43.87 22.16
CA GLU A 47 -28.27 43.09 20.98
C GLU A 47 -26.83 42.57 21.10
N GLN A 48 -25.89 43.42 21.52
CA GLN A 48 -24.51 42.99 21.79
C GLN A 48 -24.43 41.91 22.87
N GLN A 49 -25.22 42.05 23.93
CA GLN A 49 -25.22 41.11 25.04
C GLN A 49 -25.82 39.75 24.64
N GLN A 50 -26.84 39.75 23.76
CA GLN A 50 -27.37 38.53 23.15
C GLN A 50 -26.37 37.88 22.19
N GLN A 51 -25.72 38.65 21.32
CA GLN A 51 -24.70 38.11 20.41
C GLN A 51 -23.54 37.47 21.16
N PHE A 52 -23.09 38.10 22.25
CA PHE A 52 -22.02 37.57 23.09
C PHE A 52 -22.42 36.23 23.74
N GLN A 53 -23.66 36.09 24.22
CA GLN A 53 -24.16 34.82 24.77
C GLN A 53 -24.25 33.72 23.70
N ILE A 54 -24.66 34.05 22.48
CA ILE A 54 -24.70 33.09 21.36
C ILE A 54 -23.27 32.63 21.01
N LEU A 55 -22.31 33.54 20.91
CA LEU A 55 -20.91 33.21 20.67
C LEU A 55 -20.33 32.33 21.79
N GLN A 56 -20.66 32.64 23.04
CA GLN A 56 -20.19 31.86 24.19
C GLN A 56 -20.74 30.43 24.19
N THR A 57 -22.01 30.25 23.79
CA THR A 57 -22.62 28.92 23.66
C THR A 57 -22.07 28.15 22.44
N ASP A 58 -21.81 28.79 21.31
CA ASP A 58 -21.14 28.14 20.16
C ASP A 58 -19.72 27.70 20.50
N LEU A 59 -18.96 28.52 21.23
CA LEU A 59 -17.63 28.16 21.71
C LEU A 59 -17.65 26.94 22.63
N GLN A 60 -18.57 26.89 23.60
CA GLN A 60 -18.74 25.73 24.48
C GLN A 60 -19.12 24.46 23.71
N ALA A 61 -20.00 24.57 22.71
CA ALA A 61 -20.37 23.44 21.87
C ALA A 61 -19.18 22.93 21.03
N ARG A 62 -18.36 23.85 20.49
CA ARG A 62 -17.15 23.50 19.76
C ARG A 62 -16.08 22.87 20.64
N GLU A 63 -15.86 23.38 21.85
CA GLU A 63 -14.93 22.77 22.82
C GLU A 63 -15.34 21.35 23.18
N ALA A 64 -16.64 21.12 23.42
CA ALA A 64 -17.16 19.78 23.68
C ALA A 64 -16.95 18.84 22.48
N ALA A 65 -17.16 19.32 21.25
CA ALA A 65 -16.90 18.55 20.04
C ALA A 65 -15.41 18.22 19.86
N ILE A 66 -14.51 19.19 20.12
CA ILE A 66 -13.07 18.98 20.06
C ILE A 66 -12.64 17.93 21.08
N GLN A 67 -13.10 18.02 22.33
CA GLN A 67 -12.79 17.01 23.36
C GLN A 67 -13.31 15.61 22.99
N ALA A 68 -14.49 15.51 22.37
CA ALA A 68 -15.02 14.25 21.86
C ALA A 68 -14.13 13.66 20.75
N HIS A 69 -13.64 14.50 19.83
CA HIS A 69 -12.73 14.06 18.78
C HIS A 69 -11.34 13.68 19.33
N GLU A 70 -10.77 14.45 20.26
CA GLU A 70 -9.49 14.14 20.90
C GLU A 70 -9.53 12.81 21.67
N SER A 71 -10.63 12.54 22.36
CA SER A 71 -10.83 11.26 23.05
C SER A 71 -11.04 10.09 22.09
N GLN A 72 -11.69 10.31 20.94
CA GLN A 72 -11.76 9.32 19.86
C GLN A 72 -10.37 9.04 19.25
N ILE A 73 -9.57 10.07 18.97
CA ILE A 73 -8.20 9.93 18.47
C ILE A 73 -7.34 9.16 19.47
N SER A 74 -7.44 9.49 20.75
CA SER A 74 -6.68 8.82 21.82
C SER A 74 -7.05 7.33 21.95
N ARG A 75 -8.34 6.97 21.79
CA ARG A 75 -8.78 5.56 21.73
C ARG A 75 -8.18 4.85 20.52
N LEU A 76 -8.28 5.44 19.33
CA LEU A 76 -7.70 4.88 18.11
C LEU A 76 -6.17 4.71 18.21
N GLN A 77 -5.46 5.67 18.80
CA GLN A 77 -4.02 5.58 19.06
C GLN A 77 -3.69 4.45 20.04
N THR A 78 -4.52 4.25 21.07
CA THR A 78 -4.34 3.16 22.05
C THR A 78 -4.58 1.80 21.40
N GLU A 79 -5.63 1.67 20.58
CA GLU A 79 -5.94 0.46 19.80
C GLU A 79 -4.80 0.14 18.81
N LEU A 80 -4.26 1.14 18.11
CA LEU A 80 -3.13 0.98 17.19
C LEU A 80 -1.84 0.54 17.92
N SER A 81 -1.64 1.01 19.15
CA SER A 81 -0.46 0.70 19.96
C SER A 81 -0.50 -0.72 20.55
N HIS A 82 -1.69 -1.29 20.73
CA HIS A 82 -1.86 -2.66 21.24
C HIS A 82 -1.87 -3.71 20.11
N SER A 83 -2.09 -3.32 18.85
CA SER A 83 -2.13 -4.26 17.71
C SER A 83 -0.77 -4.56 17.06
N THR A 84 0.31 -3.88 17.47
CA THR A 84 1.60 -3.88 16.73
C THR A 84 2.72 -4.75 17.32
N GLN A 85 2.49 -5.50 18.41
CA GLN A 85 3.49 -6.49 18.85
C GLN A 85 3.42 -7.75 18.00
N LEU A 86 4.09 -7.72 16.85
CA LEU A 86 4.31 -8.89 16.01
C LEU A 86 5.15 -9.92 16.77
N ASP A 87 4.57 -11.08 17.09
CA ASP A 87 5.31 -12.22 17.62
C ASP A 87 6.17 -12.84 16.50
N LEU A 88 7.44 -12.42 16.47
CA LEU A 88 8.42 -12.87 15.48
C LEU A 88 8.66 -14.39 15.53
N GLU A 89 8.59 -15.00 16.72
CA GLU A 89 8.76 -16.45 16.87
C GLU A 89 7.54 -17.21 16.39
N GLN A 90 6.34 -16.65 16.53
CA GLN A 90 5.14 -17.21 15.91
C GLN A 90 5.23 -17.17 14.38
N ILE A 91 5.65 -16.04 13.79
CA ILE A 91 5.83 -15.93 12.33
C ILE A 91 6.83 -16.97 11.84
N ARG A 92 7.97 -17.12 12.52
CA ARG A 92 8.97 -18.14 12.14
C ARG A 92 8.42 -19.55 12.22
N ARG A 93 7.69 -19.89 13.29
CA ARG A 93 7.04 -21.20 13.45
C ARG A 93 6.00 -21.45 12.37
N GLN A 94 5.23 -20.44 11.99
CA GLN A 94 4.21 -20.53 10.94
C GLN A 94 4.84 -20.85 9.58
N VAL A 95 5.87 -20.10 9.16
CA VAL A 95 6.56 -20.34 7.89
C VAL A 95 7.18 -21.74 7.88
N LYS A 96 7.86 -22.12 8.96
CA LYS A 96 8.48 -23.43 9.10
C LYS A 96 7.46 -24.56 8.98
N SER A 97 6.30 -24.42 9.63
CA SER A 97 5.20 -25.38 9.54
C SER A 97 4.63 -25.48 8.12
N LYS A 98 4.44 -24.34 7.45
CA LYS A 98 3.93 -24.29 6.07
C LYS A 98 4.89 -24.90 5.06
N VAL A 99 6.20 -24.69 5.20
CA VAL A 99 7.22 -25.28 4.31
C VAL A 99 7.44 -26.76 4.65
N GLY A 100 7.31 -27.13 5.92
CA GLY A 100 7.62 -28.47 6.43
C GLY A 100 9.05 -28.55 6.98
N GLU A 101 9.22 -29.30 8.07
CA GLU A 101 10.47 -29.35 8.85
C GLU A 101 11.69 -29.85 8.06
N LEU A 102 11.48 -30.89 7.25
CA LEU A 102 12.53 -31.51 6.42
C LEU A 102 12.99 -30.53 5.33
N VAL A 103 12.03 -29.97 4.60
CA VAL A 103 12.28 -28.98 3.55
C VAL A 103 12.95 -27.74 4.13
N TRP A 104 12.43 -27.22 5.24
CA TRP A 104 13.01 -26.05 5.91
C TRP A 104 14.48 -26.25 6.27
N SER A 105 14.82 -27.43 6.78
CA SER A 105 16.20 -27.81 7.13
C SER A 105 17.12 -27.98 5.92
N ALA A 106 16.56 -28.27 4.74
CA ALA A 106 17.32 -28.41 3.49
C ALA A 106 17.66 -27.06 2.82
N LEU A 107 16.90 -26.00 3.09
CA LEU A 107 17.10 -24.66 2.50
C LEU A 107 18.36 -23.95 3.06
N ASP A 108 19.01 -23.13 2.22
CA ASP A 108 20.07 -22.21 2.66
C ASP A 108 19.55 -21.27 3.76
N GLN A 109 20.40 -20.96 4.75
CA GLN A 109 20.03 -20.10 5.87
C GLN A 109 19.52 -18.72 5.42
N ARG A 110 20.03 -18.19 4.31
CA ARG A 110 19.54 -16.94 3.72
C ARG A 110 18.15 -17.10 3.11
N SER A 111 17.82 -18.27 2.57
CA SER A 111 16.48 -18.57 2.06
C SER A 111 15.49 -18.63 3.21
N GLN A 112 15.84 -19.33 4.29
CA GLN A 112 15.04 -19.32 5.52
C GLN A 112 14.79 -17.89 6.04
N LYS A 113 15.83 -17.05 6.01
CA LYS A 113 15.74 -15.64 6.42
C LYS A 113 14.83 -14.83 5.50
N ASP A 114 14.93 -15.00 4.18
CA ASP A 114 14.05 -14.32 3.24
C ASP A 114 12.60 -14.77 3.38
N LEU A 115 12.33 -16.08 3.55
CA LEU A 115 10.97 -16.58 3.78
C LEU A 115 10.35 -16.01 5.05
N TYR A 116 11.14 -15.95 6.13
CA TYR A 116 10.72 -15.28 7.35
C TYR A 116 10.40 -13.78 7.12
N PHE A 117 11.25 -13.05 6.39
CA PHE A 117 10.99 -11.64 6.10
C PHE A 117 9.80 -11.43 5.17
N ALA A 118 9.55 -12.31 4.21
CA ALA A 118 8.37 -12.25 3.38
C ALA A 118 7.10 -12.24 4.24
N TYR A 119 7.02 -13.17 5.19
CA TYR A 119 5.88 -13.28 6.09
C TYR A 119 5.81 -12.15 7.12
N LYS A 120 6.96 -11.69 7.63
CA LYS A 120 6.99 -10.51 8.49
C LYS A 120 6.38 -9.29 7.78
N ASN A 121 6.79 -9.02 6.54
CA ASN A 121 6.24 -7.89 5.77
C ASN A 121 4.76 -8.08 5.45
N HIS A 122 4.33 -9.30 5.12
CA HIS A 122 2.92 -9.62 4.94
C HIS A 122 2.10 -9.33 6.22
N GLU A 123 2.58 -9.76 7.39
CA GLU A 123 1.87 -9.52 8.65
C GLU A 123 1.85 -8.04 9.04
N ILE A 124 2.91 -7.26 8.75
CA ILE A 124 2.91 -5.80 8.92
C ILE A 124 1.77 -5.18 8.09
N ILE A 125 1.74 -5.46 6.78
CA ILE A 125 0.70 -4.95 5.88
C ILE A 125 -0.70 -5.36 6.34
N ARG A 126 -0.86 -6.62 6.76
CA ARG A 126 -2.14 -7.14 7.26
C ARG A 126 -2.58 -6.45 8.56
N SER A 127 -1.64 -6.12 9.44
CA SER A 127 -1.92 -5.44 10.71
C SER A 127 -2.31 -3.96 10.54
N GLU A 128 -1.90 -3.34 9.42
CA GLU A 128 -2.22 -1.94 9.13
C GLU A 128 -3.67 -1.72 8.71
N GLY A 129 -4.42 -2.78 8.35
CA GLY A 129 -5.89 -2.90 8.30
C GLY A 129 -6.66 -1.97 7.34
N PHE A 130 -6.40 -0.67 7.40
CA PHE A 130 -7.07 0.41 6.67
C PHE A 130 -6.62 0.54 5.22
N THR A 131 -5.42 0.04 4.88
CA THR A 131 -4.79 0.16 3.55
C THR A 131 -4.66 -1.16 2.81
N ALA A 132 -5.10 -2.29 3.38
CA ALA A 132 -4.81 -3.64 2.87
C ALA A 132 -5.18 -3.86 1.38
N GLN A 133 -6.24 -3.20 0.88
CA GLN A 133 -6.68 -3.27 -0.52
C GLN A 133 -5.82 -2.47 -1.50
N ILE A 134 -5.09 -1.46 -1.03
CA ILE A 134 -4.15 -0.63 -1.81
C ILE A 134 -2.69 -0.87 -1.40
N ALA A 135 -2.46 -1.84 -0.52
CA ALA A 135 -1.14 -2.11 0.02
C ALA A 135 -0.26 -2.80 -1.02
N ASP A 136 1.02 -2.46 -0.98
CA ASP A 136 2.03 -3.01 -1.87
C ASP A 136 2.76 -4.18 -1.20
N TYR A 137 2.59 -5.38 -1.76
CA TYR A 137 3.20 -6.60 -1.27
C TYR A 137 4.59 -6.86 -1.91
N SER A 138 5.14 -5.88 -2.64
CA SER A 138 6.38 -6.03 -3.41
C SER A 138 7.58 -6.49 -2.57
N GLU A 139 7.80 -5.93 -1.38
CA GLU A 139 8.91 -6.38 -0.52
C GLU A 139 8.74 -7.85 -0.11
N ALA A 140 7.52 -8.28 0.22
CA ALA A 140 7.26 -9.68 0.56
C ALA A 140 7.48 -10.60 -0.67
N GLY A 141 6.99 -10.19 -1.84
CA GLY A 141 7.16 -10.94 -3.08
C GLY A 141 8.62 -11.04 -3.55
N LEU A 142 9.40 -9.97 -3.40
CA LEU A 142 10.84 -9.96 -3.70
C LEU A 142 11.61 -10.98 -2.86
N ARG A 143 11.28 -11.06 -1.56
CA ARG A 143 11.90 -12.02 -0.64
C ARG A 143 11.64 -13.46 -1.05
N LEU A 144 10.40 -13.79 -1.43
CA LEU A 144 10.07 -15.10 -1.99
C LEU A 144 10.87 -15.37 -3.27
N GLY A 145 10.93 -14.39 -4.18
CA GLY A 145 11.72 -14.48 -5.41
C GLY A 145 13.21 -14.77 -5.18
N PHE A 146 13.84 -14.09 -4.21
CA PHE A 146 15.25 -14.32 -3.87
C PHE A 146 15.51 -15.72 -3.30
N ALA A 147 14.58 -16.25 -2.51
CA ALA A 147 14.68 -17.64 -2.03
C ALA A 147 14.65 -18.61 -3.22
N VAL A 148 13.71 -18.45 -4.16
CA VAL A 148 13.61 -19.32 -5.34
C VAL A 148 14.85 -19.20 -6.24
N GLU A 149 15.35 -18.00 -6.52
CA GLU A 149 16.58 -17.80 -7.30
C GLU A 149 17.77 -18.53 -6.66
N ARG A 150 17.88 -18.50 -5.33
CA ARG A 150 18.99 -19.12 -4.60
C ARG A 150 18.93 -20.63 -4.60
N GLU A 151 17.74 -21.18 -4.41
CA GLU A 151 17.53 -22.62 -4.25
C GLU A 151 17.41 -23.35 -5.60
N ILE A 152 17.05 -22.64 -6.68
CA ILE A 152 16.78 -23.26 -7.98
C ILE A 152 17.75 -22.77 -9.05
N ILE A 153 17.75 -21.45 -9.30
CA ILE A 153 18.45 -20.87 -10.46
C ILE A 153 19.96 -20.97 -10.28
N HIS A 154 20.48 -20.57 -9.11
CA HIS A 154 21.91 -20.63 -8.84
C HIS A 154 22.50 -22.06 -8.90
N PRO A 155 21.96 -23.08 -8.21
CA PRO A 155 22.52 -24.43 -8.26
C PRO A 155 22.38 -25.05 -9.64
N PHE A 156 21.29 -24.80 -10.37
CA PHE A 156 21.12 -25.28 -11.75
C PHE A 156 22.22 -24.74 -12.67
N PHE A 157 22.34 -23.42 -12.80
CA PHE A 157 23.29 -22.83 -13.76
C PHE A 157 24.75 -23.06 -13.36
N LYS A 158 25.05 -23.09 -12.05
CA LYS A 158 26.39 -23.45 -11.55
C LYS A 158 26.76 -24.88 -11.96
N SER A 159 25.85 -25.83 -11.74
CA SER A 159 26.11 -27.25 -12.03
C SER A 159 26.13 -27.53 -13.53
N LEU A 160 25.27 -26.86 -14.31
CA LEU A 160 25.23 -26.95 -15.76
C LEU A 160 26.53 -26.42 -16.39
N HIS A 161 27.01 -25.27 -15.94
CA HIS A 161 28.29 -24.72 -16.38
C HIS A 161 29.45 -25.68 -16.10
N GLN A 162 29.52 -26.22 -14.88
CA GLN A 162 30.54 -27.22 -14.52
C GLN A 162 30.45 -28.50 -15.38
N PHE A 163 29.24 -28.96 -15.66
CA PHE A 163 29.00 -30.12 -16.51
C PHE A 163 29.51 -29.88 -17.93
N LEU A 164 29.21 -28.74 -18.54
CA LEU A 164 29.65 -28.43 -19.91
C LEU A 164 31.17 -28.29 -20.01
N LEU A 165 31.80 -27.61 -19.03
CA LEU A 165 33.26 -27.51 -18.95
C LEU A 165 33.93 -28.90 -18.89
N THR A 166 33.36 -29.82 -18.11
CA THR A 166 33.91 -31.18 -17.93
C THR A 166 33.74 -32.05 -19.17
N ASN A 167 32.72 -31.80 -19.99
CA ASN A 167 32.42 -32.59 -21.18
C ASN A 167 32.87 -31.91 -22.49
N GLY A 168 33.75 -30.90 -22.42
CA GLY A 168 34.29 -30.21 -23.60
C GLY A 168 33.23 -29.42 -24.40
N GLY A 169 32.14 -29.02 -23.75
CA GLY A 169 31.05 -28.25 -24.35
C GLY A 169 31.37 -26.75 -24.47
N SER A 170 30.49 -26.03 -25.17
CA SER A 170 30.50 -24.56 -25.24
C SER A 170 30.05 -23.94 -23.92
N ASP A 171 30.54 -22.72 -23.64
CA ASP A 171 30.04 -21.85 -22.56
C ASP A 171 28.67 -21.22 -22.90
N GLU A 172 27.89 -21.85 -23.77
CA GLU A 172 26.59 -21.39 -24.22
C GLU A 172 25.65 -22.59 -24.37
N ILE A 173 24.41 -22.42 -23.93
CA ILE A 173 23.35 -23.40 -24.12
C ILE A 173 22.00 -22.70 -24.34
N GLY A 174 21.31 -23.01 -25.45
CA GLY A 174 20.01 -22.41 -25.75
C GLY A 174 20.00 -20.88 -25.76
N GLY A 175 21.09 -20.24 -26.18
CA GLY A 175 21.25 -18.78 -26.20
C GLY A 175 21.67 -18.15 -24.86
N VAL A 176 21.86 -18.96 -23.80
CA VAL A 176 22.31 -18.48 -22.49
C VAL A 176 23.82 -18.69 -22.35
N MET A 177 24.56 -17.57 -22.25
CA MET A 177 26.00 -17.58 -21.97
C MET A 177 26.27 -17.93 -20.50
N LEU A 178 27.04 -18.98 -20.28
CA LEU A 178 27.40 -19.50 -18.97
C LEU A 178 28.75 -18.93 -18.48
N GLY A 179 28.92 -18.82 -17.17
CA GLY A 179 30.17 -18.33 -16.58
C GLY A 179 30.07 -18.03 -15.09
N ASN A 180 31.22 -18.10 -14.40
CA ASN A 180 31.31 -18.01 -12.93
C ASN A 180 30.85 -16.67 -12.32
N ARG A 181 30.70 -15.61 -13.12
CA ARG A 181 30.27 -14.26 -12.66
C ARG A 181 29.01 -13.76 -13.37
N LYS A 182 28.32 -14.63 -14.12
CA LYS A 182 27.06 -14.26 -14.78
C LYS A 182 25.93 -14.26 -13.74
N LYS A 183 25.00 -13.31 -13.91
CA LYS A 183 23.77 -13.25 -13.13
C LYS A 183 22.68 -13.96 -13.93
N TYR A 184 22.15 -15.03 -13.36
CA TYR A 184 21.05 -15.80 -13.94
C TYR A 184 19.76 -15.40 -13.26
N THR A 185 18.67 -15.35 -14.02
CA THR A 185 17.35 -14.97 -13.51
C THR A 185 16.35 -16.11 -13.75
N LEU A 186 15.21 -16.07 -13.06
CA LEU A 186 14.15 -17.06 -13.19
C LEU A 186 13.69 -17.23 -14.64
N GLY A 187 13.54 -16.14 -15.40
CA GLY A 187 13.10 -16.18 -16.80
C GLY A 187 14.06 -16.87 -17.78
N MET A 188 15.30 -17.18 -17.38
CA MET A 188 16.26 -17.88 -18.25
C MET A 188 16.07 -19.41 -18.25
N LEU A 189 15.41 -19.97 -17.23
CA LEU A 189 15.31 -21.42 -17.04
C LEU A 189 14.14 -22.07 -17.83
N PRO A 190 12.91 -21.52 -17.87
CA PRO A 190 11.78 -22.17 -18.54
C PRO A 190 12.05 -22.61 -19.98
N PRO A 191 12.69 -21.79 -20.85
CA PRO A 191 13.02 -22.19 -22.21
C PRO A 191 13.95 -23.40 -22.31
N LEU A 192 14.85 -23.56 -21.34
CA LEU A 192 15.80 -24.68 -21.28
C LEU A 192 15.10 -25.96 -20.82
N VAL A 193 14.12 -25.85 -19.92
CA VAL A 193 13.40 -26.99 -19.32
C VAL A 193 12.36 -27.55 -20.29
N SER A 194 11.53 -26.69 -20.91
CA SER A 194 10.43 -27.15 -21.75
C SER A 194 10.32 -26.36 -23.05
N ALA A 195 9.74 -26.97 -24.08
CA ALA A 195 9.39 -26.29 -25.33
C ALA A 195 8.10 -25.47 -25.19
N GLN A 196 7.24 -25.84 -24.23
CA GLN A 196 5.96 -25.20 -23.97
C GLN A 196 5.66 -25.17 -22.46
N TRP A 197 5.02 -24.11 -21.99
CA TRP A 197 4.60 -23.98 -20.60
C TRP A 197 3.45 -22.98 -20.48
N TYR A 198 2.79 -22.96 -19.31
CA TYR A 198 1.74 -22.00 -18.99
C TYR A 198 2.34 -20.78 -18.29
N SER A 199 2.03 -19.59 -18.78
CA SER A 199 2.42 -18.30 -18.21
C SER A 199 1.20 -17.44 -17.94
N PHE A 200 1.39 -16.34 -17.22
CA PHE A 200 0.35 -15.33 -17.09
C PHE A 200 0.18 -14.53 -18.38
N ARG A 201 -1.05 -14.13 -18.67
CA ARG A 201 -1.31 -13.13 -19.72
C ARG A 201 -0.80 -11.77 -19.26
N ASP A 202 -0.19 -11.01 -20.18
CA ASP A 202 0.43 -9.72 -19.86
C ASP A 202 -0.60 -8.65 -19.42
N ASP A 203 -1.87 -8.77 -19.80
CA ASP A 203 -2.96 -7.88 -19.38
C ASP A 203 -3.60 -8.32 -18.04
N ALA A 204 -3.62 -9.62 -17.74
CA ALA A 204 -4.19 -10.15 -16.51
C ALA A 204 -3.44 -9.62 -15.28
N LEU A 205 -2.11 -9.54 -15.34
CA LEU A 205 -1.26 -9.04 -14.25
C LEU A 205 -1.34 -7.52 -14.00
N LYS A 206 -1.99 -6.75 -14.88
CA LYS A 206 -2.18 -5.31 -14.69
C LYS A 206 -3.42 -4.97 -13.86
N ARG A 207 -4.28 -5.95 -13.60
CA ARG A 207 -5.56 -5.79 -12.91
C ARG A 207 -5.35 -5.77 -11.39
N SER A 208 -6.12 -4.94 -10.69
CA SER A 208 -6.09 -4.85 -9.22
C SER A 208 -6.75 -6.04 -8.52
N SER A 209 -7.58 -6.80 -9.24
CA SER A 209 -8.24 -8.02 -8.76
C SER A 209 -7.89 -9.23 -9.61
N GLU A 210 -7.96 -10.41 -9.00
CA GLU A 210 -7.79 -11.69 -9.68
C GLU A 210 -8.85 -11.88 -10.77
N SER A 211 -8.44 -12.49 -11.89
CA SER A 211 -9.33 -12.87 -12.99
C SER A 211 -9.63 -14.36 -12.92
N GLU A 212 -10.66 -14.80 -13.63
CA GLU A 212 -10.94 -16.23 -13.78
C GLU A 212 -9.75 -16.97 -14.41
N GLU A 213 -9.58 -18.25 -14.07
CA GLU A 213 -8.39 -19.04 -14.41
C GLU A 213 -8.11 -19.09 -15.92
N ASP A 214 -9.15 -19.20 -16.74
CA ASP A 214 -9.06 -19.23 -18.22
C ASP A 214 -8.52 -17.92 -18.82
N ASP A 215 -8.79 -16.80 -18.15
CA ASP A 215 -8.33 -15.46 -18.52
C ASP A 215 -6.99 -15.11 -17.89
N LEU A 216 -6.56 -15.85 -16.85
CA LEU A 216 -5.32 -15.58 -16.14
C LEU A 216 -4.10 -16.15 -16.87
N TYR A 217 -4.24 -17.34 -17.46
CA TYR A 217 -3.13 -18.08 -18.05
C TYR A 217 -3.19 -18.17 -19.58
N CYS A 218 -2.01 -18.33 -20.20
CA CYS A 218 -1.86 -18.70 -21.60
C CYS A 218 -0.71 -19.68 -21.79
N MET A 219 -0.76 -20.45 -22.88
CA MET A 219 0.32 -21.36 -23.24
C MET A 219 1.37 -20.63 -24.09
N VAL A 220 2.61 -20.64 -23.62
CA VAL A 220 3.78 -20.13 -24.34
C VAL A 220 4.45 -21.28 -25.09
N SER A 221 4.90 -21.02 -26.32
CA SER A 221 5.65 -21.99 -27.15
C SER A 221 6.99 -21.42 -27.59
N PHE A 222 8.08 -22.03 -27.15
CA PHE A 222 9.48 -21.61 -27.39
C PHE A 222 10.31 -22.67 -28.13
N GLY A 223 9.68 -23.74 -28.61
CA GLY A 223 10.34 -24.96 -29.11
C GLY A 223 11.29 -24.82 -30.31
N ARG A 224 11.41 -23.65 -30.94
CA ARG A 224 12.31 -23.45 -32.10
C ARG A 224 13.61 -22.71 -31.77
N GLN A 225 13.76 -22.15 -30.57
CA GLN A 225 14.93 -21.32 -30.21
C GLN A 225 16.05 -22.10 -29.51
N VAL A 226 15.74 -23.22 -28.86
CA VAL A 226 16.76 -24.12 -28.29
C VAL A 226 17.01 -25.28 -29.25
N SER A 227 18.26 -25.47 -29.65
CA SER A 227 18.64 -26.51 -30.60
C SER A 227 18.41 -27.92 -30.03
N GLN A 228 18.17 -28.91 -30.90
CA GLN A 228 18.03 -30.31 -30.49
C GLN A 228 19.29 -30.85 -29.80
N SER A 229 20.47 -30.39 -30.25
CA SER A 229 21.76 -30.72 -29.61
C SER A 229 21.81 -30.22 -28.17
N ASP A 230 21.37 -28.99 -27.91
CA ASP A 230 21.34 -28.44 -26.55
C ASP A 230 20.29 -29.12 -25.66
N ARG A 231 19.14 -29.51 -26.22
CA ARG A 231 18.14 -30.32 -25.51
C ARG A 231 18.74 -31.66 -25.04
N GLN A 232 19.47 -32.36 -25.92
CA GLN A 232 20.14 -33.61 -25.57
C GLN A 232 21.22 -33.42 -24.49
N LYS A 233 21.99 -32.32 -24.54
CA LYS A 233 22.95 -31.97 -23.48
C LYS A 233 22.26 -31.74 -22.15
N LEU A 234 21.13 -31.03 -22.14
CA LEU A 234 20.33 -30.76 -20.93
C LEU A 234 19.75 -32.05 -20.34
N GLU A 235 19.19 -32.93 -21.16
CA GLU A 235 18.72 -34.25 -20.72
C GLU A 235 19.85 -35.10 -20.12
N THR A 236 21.03 -35.08 -20.76
CA THR A 236 22.23 -35.78 -20.24
C THR A 236 22.73 -35.17 -18.93
N PHE A 237 22.68 -33.84 -18.81
CA PHE A 237 23.02 -33.15 -17.57
C PHE A 237 22.06 -33.54 -16.44
N LEU A 238 20.75 -33.42 -16.66
CA LEU A 238 19.72 -33.71 -15.65
C LEU A 238 19.79 -35.16 -15.19
N SER A 239 19.97 -36.12 -16.10
CA SER A 239 20.10 -37.54 -15.74
C SER A 239 21.34 -37.88 -14.91
N ARG A 240 22.40 -37.05 -14.98
CA ARG A 240 23.65 -37.23 -14.22
C ARG A 240 23.73 -36.37 -12.96
N TRP A 241 22.91 -35.32 -12.87
CA TRP A 241 22.96 -34.36 -11.77
C TRP A 241 22.27 -34.93 -10.53
N LYS A 242 23.07 -35.34 -9.54
CA LYS A 242 22.58 -35.86 -8.24
C LYS A 242 22.07 -34.73 -7.35
N HIS A 243 21.01 -34.08 -7.77
CA HIS A 243 20.33 -33.01 -7.03
C HIS A 243 18.81 -33.21 -7.13
N PRO A 244 18.03 -32.95 -6.07
CA PRO A 244 16.57 -33.18 -6.10
C PRO A 244 15.85 -32.41 -7.23
N LEU A 245 16.34 -31.20 -7.53
CA LEU A 245 15.90 -30.41 -8.70
C LEU A 245 15.92 -31.19 -10.03
N ALA A 246 16.86 -32.09 -10.23
CA ALA A 246 17.01 -32.79 -11.49
C ALA A 246 15.78 -33.66 -11.80
N GLU A 247 15.26 -34.36 -10.79
CA GLU A 247 14.05 -35.18 -10.91
C GLU A 247 12.82 -34.32 -11.16
N TRP A 248 12.65 -33.25 -10.38
CA TRP A 248 11.53 -32.32 -10.54
C TRP A 248 11.48 -31.69 -11.93
N LEU A 249 12.64 -31.26 -12.46
CA LEU A 249 12.76 -30.68 -13.80
C LEU A 249 12.50 -31.71 -14.92
N ASN A 250 12.79 -32.99 -14.69
CA ASN A 250 12.69 -34.04 -15.71
C ASN A 250 11.28 -34.66 -15.77
N THR A 251 10.71 -35.01 -14.62
CA THR A 251 9.41 -35.71 -14.53
C THR A 251 8.23 -34.79 -14.85
N GLY A 252 8.36 -33.50 -14.54
CA GLY A 252 7.30 -32.49 -14.65
C GLY A 252 7.70 -31.28 -15.49
N ALA A 253 8.49 -31.44 -16.55
CA ALA A 253 9.13 -30.32 -17.28
C ALA A 253 8.19 -29.15 -17.63
N ILE A 254 6.97 -29.41 -18.12
CA ILE A 254 5.98 -28.37 -18.43
C ILE A 254 5.52 -27.65 -17.16
N ALA A 255 5.17 -28.38 -16.11
CA ALA A 255 4.72 -27.81 -14.83
C ALA A 255 5.84 -27.03 -14.13
N ALA A 256 7.07 -27.54 -14.18
CA ALA A 256 8.25 -26.89 -13.63
C ALA A 256 8.54 -25.57 -14.36
N ALA A 257 8.59 -25.59 -15.70
CA ALA A 257 8.76 -24.39 -16.52
C ALA A 257 7.64 -23.37 -16.27
N SER A 258 6.39 -23.83 -16.15
CA SER A 258 5.23 -22.98 -15.86
C SER A 258 5.38 -22.29 -14.50
N THR A 259 5.70 -23.05 -13.46
CA THR A 259 5.86 -22.55 -12.09
C THR A 259 6.99 -21.53 -12.01
N ILE A 260 8.16 -21.82 -12.61
CA ILE A 260 9.30 -20.90 -12.61
C ILE A 260 8.96 -19.60 -13.35
N ASP A 261 8.29 -19.69 -14.50
CA ASP A 261 7.93 -18.50 -15.27
C ASP A 261 6.85 -17.65 -14.59
N GLN A 262 5.87 -18.29 -13.95
CA GLN A 262 4.85 -17.60 -13.15
C GLN A 262 5.48 -16.87 -11.95
N ILE A 263 6.40 -17.53 -11.23
CA ILE A 263 7.17 -16.88 -10.17
C ILE A 263 8.00 -15.71 -10.74
N ASN A 264 8.64 -15.88 -11.89
CA ASN A 264 9.41 -14.82 -12.56
C ASN A 264 8.54 -13.59 -12.86
N LYS A 265 7.35 -13.79 -13.43
CA LYS A 265 6.43 -12.69 -13.77
C LYS A 265 5.99 -11.91 -12.52
N LEU A 266 5.58 -12.61 -11.46
CA LEU A 266 5.15 -11.98 -10.19
C LEU A 266 6.33 -11.29 -9.47
N ARG A 267 7.50 -11.92 -9.44
CA ARG A 267 8.73 -11.34 -8.89
C ARG A 267 9.18 -10.10 -9.66
N ASN A 268 8.99 -10.06 -10.98
CA ASN A 268 9.34 -8.88 -11.78
C ASN A 268 8.42 -7.69 -11.45
N ILE A 269 7.12 -7.91 -11.26
CA ILE A 269 6.21 -6.86 -10.77
C ILE A 269 6.74 -6.29 -9.45
N ALA A 270 7.05 -7.18 -8.49
CA ALA A 270 7.58 -6.81 -7.19
C ALA A 270 8.93 -6.05 -7.24
N ALA A 271 9.69 -6.18 -8.33
CA ALA A 271 11.00 -5.56 -8.49
C ALA A 271 10.97 -4.19 -9.16
N HIS A 272 9.86 -3.82 -9.81
CA HIS A 272 9.73 -2.56 -10.54
C HIS A 272 9.04 -1.52 -9.66
N ALA A 273 9.78 -0.47 -9.29
CA ALA A 273 9.29 0.59 -8.40
C ALA A 273 8.04 1.34 -8.89
N GLU A 274 7.72 1.25 -10.19
CA GLU A 274 6.52 1.85 -10.81
C GLU A 274 5.28 0.93 -10.74
N SER A 275 5.43 -0.30 -10.24
CA SER A 275 4.36 -1.29 -10.14
C SER A 275 4.22 -1.78 -8.71
N SER A 276 2.99 -1.87 -8.21
CA SER A 276 2.70 -2.48 -6.91
C SER A 276 2.28 -3.93 -7.10
N LEU A 277 2.76 -4.81 -6.23
CA LEU A 277 2.30 -6.19 -6.18
C LEU A 277 1.01 -6.25 -5.36
N TYR A 278 -0.11 -6.56 -6.00
CA TYR A 278 -1.40 -6.66 -5.32
C TYR A 278 -1.48 -7.92 -4.44
N GLN A 279 -2.41 -7.91 -3.49
CA GLN A 279 -2.59 -9.02 -2.54
C GLN A 279 -2.81 -10.37 -3.23
N TRP A 280 -3.69 -10.44 -4.24
CA TRP A 280 -3.97 -11.68 -4.95
C TRP A 280 -2.73 -12.20 -5.70
N GLN A 281 -1.92 -11.31 -6.25
CA GLN A 281 -0.66 -11.65 -6.93
C GLN A 281 0.36 -12.22 -5.94
N PHE A 282 0.45 -11.62 -4.75
CA PHE A 282 1.27 -12.14 -3.66
C PHE A 282 0.77 -13.51 -3.17
N GLN A 283 -0.55 -13.71 -3.05
CA GLN A 283 -1.13 -14.99 -2.64
C GLN A 283 -0.81 -16.11 -3.64
N ILE A 284 -0.89 -15.83 -4.94
CA ILE A 284 -0.47 -16.79 -5.96
C ILE A 284 1.04 -17.08 -5.85
N LEU A 285 1.87 -16.05 -5.65
CA LEU A 285 3.31 -16.23 -5.46
C LEU A 285 3.63 -17.08 -4.22
N ASP A 286 2.97 -16.82 -3.08
CA ASP A 286 3.10 -17.60 -1.84
C ASP A 286 2.66 -19.05 -2.08
N ALA A 287 1.54 -19.28 -2.78
CA ALA A 287 1.06 -20.61 -3.12
C ALA A 287 2.03 -21.37 -4.05
N LEU A 288 2.65 -20.71 -5.02
CA LEU A 288 3.64 -21.33 -5.91
C LEU A 288 4.93 -21.69 -5.15
N VAL A 289 5.35 -20.88 -4.18
CA VAL A 289 6.63 -21.05 -3.48
C VAL A 289 6.51 -21.98 -2.27
N ILE A 290 5.54 -21.70 -1.39
CA ILE A 290 5.35 -22.36 -0.10
C ILE A 290 4.28 -23.46 -0.20
N GLY A 291 3.25 -23.23 -1.01
CA GLY A 291 2.11 -24.13 -1.16
C GLY A 291 0.84 -23.53 -0.59
N SER A 292 -0.28 -24.12 -0.98
CA SER A 292 -1.61 -23.85 -0.46
C SER A 292 -2.21 -25.12 0.14
N GLU A 293 -3.47 -25.07 0.58
CA GLU A 293 -4.21 -26.26 1.02
C GLU A 293 -4.39 -27.28 -0.11
N THR A 294 -4.43 -26.82 -1.36
CA THR A 294 -4.76 -27.62 -2.54
C THR A 294 -3.55 -27.94 -3.41
N LYS A 295 -2.43 -27.23 -3.25
CA LYS A 295 -1.25 -27.38 -4.11
C LYS A 295 0.04 -27.37 -3.29
N CYS A 296 0.97 -28.27 -3.62
CA CYS A 296 2.31 -28.24 -3.06
C CYS A 296 3.11 -27.06 -3.62
N GLY A 297 3.84 -26.36 -2.75
CA GLY A 297 4.78 -25.33 -3.18
C GLY A 297 6.06 -25.93 -3.75
N ILE A 298 6.77 -25.16 -4.58
CA ILE A 298 7.96 -25.62 -5.31
C ILE A 298 9.03 -26.23 -4.38
N PHE A 299 9.25 -25.67 -3.19
CA PHE A 299 10.26 -26.24 -2.28
C PHE A 299 9.88 -27.61 -1.75
N ARG A 300 8.58 -27.87 -1.52
CA ARG A 300 8.11 -29.22 -1.17
C ARG A 300 8.28 -30.13 -2.38
N GLU A 301 7.84 -29.73 -3.56
CA GLU A 301 7.98 -30.57 -4.77
C GLU A 301 9.44 -30.98 -5.07
N ILE A 302 10.41 -30.15 -4.68
CA ILE A 302 11.83 -30.43 -4.88
C ILE A 302 12.43 -31.29 -3.75
N TYR A 303 12.09 -31.03 -2.49
CA TYR A 303 12.81 -31.57 -1.33
C TYR A 303 12.00 -32.56 -0.47
N SER A 304 10.78 -32.93 -0.90
CA SER A 304 9.97 -33.94 -0.20
C SER A 304 10.27 -35.37 -0.61
#